data_AF-A0A5E4J0X0-F1
#
_entry.id   AF-A0A5E4J0X0-F1
#
_cell.length_a   1.000
_cell.length_b   1.000
_cell.length_c   1.000
_cell.angle_alpha   90.00
_cell.angle_beta   90.00
_cell.angle_gamma   90.00
#
_symmetry.space_group_name_H-M   'P 1'
#
loop_
_entity.id
_entity.type
_entity.pdbx_description
1 polymer ?
#
loop_
_entity_poly.entity_id
_entity_poly.type
_entity_poly.pdbx_seq_one_letter_code
_entity_poly.pdbx_strand_id
1 'polypeptide(L)'
;MKSNHTAKRQTLGEYANELLERIRAQNHAISAHAEGIAAPCKAEAEMMKEQAAKLPLPEGTIEGMYEARIVQALVEIMTGRRTTARPQLINMPETIFEPICLVLSSTEQFYYRVTASSCTCKGWHFSAQRFGVGKCRHHALAFPEQAAQNAAQIEAMKAEKAQAARKATVSSSSDPGEPIMSENEKKGFRPFLED
;
A
#
# COMPACT_ATOMS: atom_id res chain seq x y z
N MET A 1 -20.37 18.20 71.70
CA MET A 1 -19.15 17.97 70.88
C MET A 1 -19.52 17.76 69.41
N LYS A 2 -19.72 18.82 68.61
CA LYS A 2 -20.03 18.71 67.17
C LYS A 2 -19.38 19.78 66.26
N SER A 3 -18.47 20.63 66.77
CA SER A 3 -17.90 21.73 65.97
C SER A 3 -16.56 21.42 65.26
N ASN A 4 -15.90 20.29 65.54
CA ASN A 4 -14.55 20.02 65.01
C ASN A 4 -14.51 19.35 63.63
N HIS A 5 -15.63 18.83 63.10
CA HIS A 5 -15.65 18.16 61.80
C HIS A 5 -15.84 19.10 60.61
N THR A 6 -16.49 20.25 60.82
CA THR A 6 -16.78 21.24 59.78
C THR A 6 -15.57 22.12 59.46
N ALA A 7 -14.81 22.52 60.49
CA ALA A 7 -13.60 23.34 60.32
C ALA A 7 -12.46 22.61 59.57
N LYS A 8 -12.28 21.30 59.81
CA LYS A 8 -11.28 20.48 59.08
C LYS A 8 -11.64 20.21 57.62
N ARG A 9 -12.93 20.30 57.25
CA ARG A 9 -13.41 20.11 55.87
C ARG A 9 -13.24 21.36 55.01
N GLN A 10 -13.35 22.55 55.61
CA GLN A 10 -13.13 23.83 54.92
C GLN A 10 -11.66 23.99 54.49
N THR A 11 -10.70 23.63 55.35
CA THR A 11 -9.26 23.75 55.04
C THR A 11 -8.78 22.77 53.97
N LEU A 12 -9.36 21.57 53.88
CA LEU A 12 -9.02 20.59 52.84
C LEU A 12 -9.61 20.96 51.47
N GLY A 13 -10.81 21.52 51.44
CA GLY A 13 -11.44 22.00 50.19
C GLY A 13 -10.72 23.22 49.61
N GLU A 14 -10.30 24.14 50.46
CA GLU A 14 -9.51 25.32 50.07
C GLU A 14 -8.12 24.90 49.55
N TYR A 15 -7.44 23.99 50.25
CA TYR A 15 -6.15 23.45 49.79
C TYR A 15 -6.25 22.69 48.46
N ALA A 16 -7.32 21.90 48.26
CA ALA A 16 -7.55 21.19 47.01
C ALA A 16 -7.81 22.16 45.83
N ASN A 17 -8.55 23.24 46.06
CA ASN A 17 -8.78 24.27 45.05
C ASN A 17 -7.50 25.05 44.72
N GLU A 18 -6.70 25.40 45.72
CA GLU A 18 -5.41 26.06 45.52
C GLU A 18 -4.43 25.17 44.73
N LEU A 19 -4.42 23.86 45.02
CA LEU A 19 -3.61 22.89 44.27
C LEU A 19 -4.08 22.77 42.81
N LEU A 20 -5.39 22.75 42.56
CA LEU A 20 -5.96 22.71 41.22
C LEU A 20 -5.63 23.97 40.41
N GLU A 21 -5.70 25.15 41.02
CA GLU A 21 -5.31 26.41 40.38
C GLU A 21 -3.82 26.43 40.05
N ARG A 22 -2.96 25.90 40.92
CA ARG A 22 -1.53 25.75 40.63
C ARG A 22 -1.28 24.80 39.47
N ILE A 23 -1.99 23.68 39.39
CA ILE A 23 -1.89 22.73 38.26
C ILE A 23 -2.35 23.39 36.96
N ARG A 24 -3.45 24.16 36.98
CA ARG A 24 -3.93 24.90 35.80
C ARG A 24 -2.92 25.96 35.34
N ALA A 25 -2.39 26.75 36.27
CA ALA A 25 -1.38 27.76 35.96
C ALA A 25 -0.11 27.12 35.40
N GLN A 26 0.33 25.99 35.95
CA GLN A 26 1.48 25.24 35.45
C GLN A 26 1.22 24.66 34.06
N ASN A 27 0.05 24.09 33.80
CA ASN A 27 -0.33 23.59 32.47
C ASN A 27 -0.39 24.72 31.44
N HIS A 28 -0.92 25.89 31.82
CA HIS A 28 -0.95 27.05 30.94
C HIS A 28 0.46 27.56 30.62
N ALA A 29 1.35 27.60 31.62
CA ALA A 29 2.75 27.96 31.42
C ALA A 29 3.49 26.96 30.52
N ILE A 30 3.24 25.65 30.68
CA ILE A 30 3.81 24.61 29.80
C ILE A 30 3.28 24.77 28.37
N SER A 31 1.98 25.02 28.19
CA SER A 31 1.38 25.23 26.86
C SER A 31 1.96 26.47 26.17
N ALA A 32 2.02 27.60 26.87
CA ALA A 32 2.59 28.84 26.33
C ALA A 32 4.08 28.69 25.99
N HIS A 33 4.84 27.96 26.82
CA HIS A 33 6.24 27.66 26.54
C HIS A 33 6.39 26.73 25.33
N ALA A 34 5.54 25.70 25.20
CA ALA A 34 5.56 24.79 24.07
C ALA A 34 5.21 25.52 22.76
N GLU A 35 4.23 26.43 22.79
CA GLU A 35 3.87 27.29 21.66
C GLU A 35 5.01 28.24 21.28
N GLY A 36 5.68 28.84 22.27
CA GLY A 36 6.85 29.70 22.04
C GLY A 36 8.01 28.98 21.36
N ILE A 37 8.29 27.72 21.73
CA ILE A 37 9.30 26.88 21.04
C ILE A 37 8.82 26.47 19.65
N ALA A 38 7.54 26.15 19.47
CA ALA A 38 7.01 25.65 18.21
C ALA A 38 6.81 26.75 17.15
N ALA A 39 6.61 28.00 17.56
CA ALA A 39 6.39 29.15 16.67
C ALA A 39 7.46 29.32 15.58
N PRO A 40 8.78 29.33 15.87
CA PRO A 40 9.80 29.43 14.83
C PRO A 40 9.79 28.22 13.88
N CYS A 41 9.59 27.00 14.39
CA CYS A 41 9.50 25.80 13.54
C CYS A 41 8.28 25.85 12.61
N LYS A 42 7.13 26.38 13.07
CA LYS A 42 5.95 26.59 12.24
C LYS A 42 6.21 27.62 11.14
N ALA A 43 6.86 28.74 11.46
CA ALA A 43 7.19 29.77 10.49
C ALA A 43 8.16 29.24 9.41
N GLU A 44 9.17 28.48 9.82
CA GLU A 44 10.12 27.84 8.89
C GLU A 44 9.41 26.80 7.99
N ALA A 45 8.52 25.99 8.54
CA ALA A 45 7.74 25.02 7.79
C ALA A 45 6.82 25.68 6.74
N GLU A 46 6.16 26.79 7.07
CA GLU A 46 5.34 27.55 6.10
C GLU A 46 6.20 28.14 4.98
N MET A 47 7.38 28.70 5.30
CA MET A 47 8.30 29.17 4.24
C MET A 47 8.76 28.03 3.32
N MET A 48 9.12 26.88 3.88
CA MET A 48 9.52 25.71 3.09
C MET A 48 8.37 25.21 2.20
N LYS A 49 7.14 25.26 2.70
CA LYS A 49 5.94 24.89 1.93
C LYS A 49 5.70 25.84 0.76
N GLU A 50 5.84 27.15 0.97
CA GLU A 50 5.75 28.14 -0.12
C GLU A 50 6.86 27.99 -1.16
N GLN A 51 8.07 27.63 -0.74
CA GLN A 51 9.18 27.34 -1.64
C GLN A 51 8.94 26.06 -2.43
N ALA A 52 8.48 25.00 -1.77
CA ALA A 52 8.16 23.72 -2.41
C ALA A 52 7.02 23.86 -3.42
N ALA A 53 6.02 24.71 -3.16
CA ALA A 53 4.94 24.99 -4.11
C ALA A 53 5.41 25.64 -5.42
N LYS A 54 6.59 26.27 -5.41
CA LYS A 54 7.21 26.89 -6.60
C LYS A 54 8.09 25.92 -7.39
N LEU A 55 8.41 24.75 -6.82
CA LEU A 55 9.18 23.74 -7.51
C LEU A 55 8.27 22.99 -8.50
N PRO A 56 8.73 22.76 -9.75
CA PRO A 56 8.01 21.89 -10.65
C PRO A 56 7.88 20.51 -10.02
N LEU A 57 6.68 19.93 -10.09
CA LEU A 57 6.44 18.57 -9.64
C LEU A 57 7.44 17.64 -10.33
N PRO A 58 8.14 16.77 -9.60
CA PRO A 58 9.07 15.83 -10.22
C PRO A 58 8.31 14.98 -11.23
N GLU A 59 8.85 14.85 -12.44
CA GLU A 59 8.28 14.00 -13.48
C GLU A 59 8.14 12.59 -12.94
N GLY A 60 6.89 12.14 -12.78
CA GLY A 60 6.58 10.86 -12.15
C GLY A 60 7.16 9.71 -12.95
N THR A 61 8.26 9.15 -12.47
CA THR A 61 8.81 7.88 -12.97
C THR A 61 7.93 6.76 -12.42
N ILE A 62 6.88 6.42 -13.19
CA ILE A 62 5.91 5.35 -12.92
C ILE A 62 4.99 5.69 -11.73
N GLU A 63 3.72 5.95 -12.03
CA GLU A 63 2.68 6.23 -11.05
C GLU A 63 2.64 5.14 -9.95
N GLY A 64 2.78 5.56 -8.68
CA GLY A 64 2.75 4.68 -7.52
C GLY A 64 4.01 3.84 -7.27
N MET A 65 5.18 4.28 -7.75
CA MET A 65 6.49 3.83 -7.28
C MET A 65 7.22 4.99 -6.62
N TYR A 66 7.75 4.78 -5.41
CA TYR A 66 8.37 5.84 -4.61
C TYR A 66 9.78 5.46 -4.18
N GLU A 67 10.75 6.38 -4.30
CA GLU A 67 12.10 6.15 -3.78
C GLU A 67 12.08 5.88 -2.27
N ALA A 68 12.90 4.93 -1.81
CA ALA A 68 12.99 4.58 -0.40
C ALA A 68 13.33 5.78 0.49
N ARG A 69 14.13 6.74 -0.01
CA ARG A 69 14.49 7.97 0.72
C ARG A 69 13.28 8.88 0.97
N ILE A 70 12.39 9.00 -0.03
CA ILE A 70 11.17 9.80 0.09
C ILE A 70 10.22 9.17 1.10
N VAL A 71 10.06 7.85 1.02
CA VAL A 71 9.21 7.10 1.96
C VAL A 71 9.77 7.14 3.39
N GLN A 72 11.08 7.06 3.54
CA GLN A 72 11.73 7.22 4.85
C GLN A 72 11.42 8.59 5.44
N ALA A 73 11.59 9.68 4.68
CA ALA A 73 11.23 11.03 5.13
C ALA A 73 9.76 11.14 5.52
N LEU A 74 8.86 10.52 4.75
CA LEU A 74 7.43 10.46 5.07
C LEU A 74 7.16 9.75 6.41
N VAL A 75 7.80 8.59 6.65
CA VAL A 75 7.68 7.85 7.92
C VAL A 75 8.23 8.68 9.09
N GLU A 76 9.35 9.37 8.91
CA GLU A 76 9.91 10.24 9.94
C GLU A 76 8.96 11.39 10.29
N ILE A 77 8.32 12.01 9.28
CA ILE A 77 7.31 13.05 9.48
C ILE A 77 6.10 12.48 10.23
N MET A 78 5.58 11.35 9.80
CA MET A 78 4.38 10.75 10.38
C MET A 78 4.58 10.26 11.82
N THR A 79 5.78 9.76 12.14
CA THR A 79 6.08 9.19 13.47
C THR A 79 6.78 10.18 14.40
N GLY A 80 7.28 11.30 13.88
CA GLY A 80 8.10 12.27 14.61
C GLY A 80 9.46 11.70 15.06
N ARG A 81 9.88 10.55 14.52
CA ARG A 81 11.11 9.85 14.93
C ARG A 81 11.98 9.59 13.72
N ARG A 82 13.27 9.91 13.85
CA ARG A 82 14.28 9.51 12.85
C ARG A 82 14.32 7.99 12.75
N THR A 83 14.33 7.46 11.54
CA THR A 83 14.40 6.01 11.31
C THR A 83 15.41 5.72 10.21
N THR A 84 16.35 4.81 10.49
CA THR A 84 17.24 4.23 9.47
C THR A 84 16.71 2.91 8.92
N ALA A 85 15.66 2.36 9.54
CA ALA A 85 15.05 1.12 9.14
C ALA A 85 14.25 1.29 7.84
N ARG A 86 14.36 0.30 6.96
CA ARG A 86 13.54 0.17 5.74
C ARG A 86 12.50 -0.94 5.96
N PRO A 87 11.37 -0.64 6.60
CA PRO A 87 10.35 -1.65 6.87
C PRO A 87 9.84 -2.27 5.57
N GLN A 88 9.61 -3.58 5.57
CA GLN A 88 9.16 -4.29 4.39
C GLN A 88 7.74 -3.86 3.93
N LEU A 89 6.92 -3.41 4.88
CA LEU A 89 5.54 -2.98 4.70
C LEU A 89 5.29 -1.75 5.58
N ILE A 90 4.68 -0.73 5.01
CA ILE A 90 4.20 0.46 5.74
C ILE A 90 2.71 0.58 5.46
N ASN A 91 1.91 0.55 6.51
CA ASN A 91 0.48 0.81 6.42
C ASN A 91 0.27 2.32 6.51
N MET A 92 -0.35 2.90 5.48
CA MET A 92 -0.74 4.30 5.54
C MET A 92 -1.92 4.47 6.51
N PRO A 93 -2.12 5.66 7.09
CA PRO A 93 -3.24 5.92 7.97
C PRO A 93 -4.55 5.60 7.26
N GLU A 94 -5.53 5.08 8.01
CA GLU A 94 -6.85 4.83 7.46
C GLU A 94 -7.47 6.13 6.95
N THR A 95 -8.04 6.08 5.75
CA THR A 95 -8.74 7.20 5.14
C THR A 95 -10.15 6.76 4.75
N ILE A 96 -11.01 7.71 4.38
CA ILE A 96 -12.33 7.41 3.79
C ILE A 96 -12.23 6.74 2.40
N PHE A 97 -11.03 6.70 1.82
CA PHE A 97 -10.74 6.06 0.55
C PHE A 97 -10.26 4.62 0.75
N GLU A 98 -9.95 3.93 -0.35
CA GLU A 98 -9.41 2.57 -0.30
C GLU A 98 -8.12 2.51 0.55
N PRO A 99 -7.92 1.46 1.37
CA PRO A 99 -6.69 1.27 2.13
C PRO A 99 -5.45 1.23 1.24
N ILE A 100 -4.38 1.90 1.68
CA ILE A 100 -3.11 1.99 0.96
C ILE A 100 -1.98 1.44 1.84
N CYS A 101 -1.15 0.59 1.24
CA CYS A 101 0.09 0.11 1.81
C CYS A 101 1.26 0.47 0.88
N LEU A 102 2.42 0.76 1.47
CA LEU A 102 3.69 0.87 0.74
C LEU A 102 4.50 -0.39 1.03
N VAL A 103 4.89 -1.12 -0.02
CA VAL A 103 5.67 -2.37 0.14
C VAL A 103 7.03 -2.23 -0.52
N LEU A 104 8.09 -2.52 0.23
CA LEU A 104 9.46 -2.41 -0.24
C LEU A 104 9.73 -3.41 -1.37
N SER A 105 10.32 -2.91 -2.46
CA SER A 105 10.76 -3.72 -3.60
C SER A 105 11.81 -4.74 -3.16
N SER A 106 11.99 -5.81 -3.94
CA SER A 106 13.06 -6.78 -3.70
C SER A 106 14.47 -6.19 -3.86
N THR A 107 14.60 -5.07 -4.57
CA THR A 107 15.86 -4.33 -4.72
C THR A 107 16.09 -3.32 -3.59
N GLU A 108 15.14 -3.16 -2.67
CA GLU A 108 15.17 -2.20 -1.55
C GLU A 108 15.38 -0.73 -1.92
N GLN A 109 15.23 -0.40 -3.20
CA GLN A 109 15.41 0.95 -3.73
C GLN A 109 14.11 1.75 -3.75
N PHE A 110 12.97 1.06 -3.88
CA PHE A 110 11.67 1.68 -4.06
C PHE A 110 10.60 1.00 -3.20
N TYR A 111 9.54 1.73 -2.90
CA TYR A 111 8.30 1.16 -2.41
C TYR A 111 7.24 1.25 -3.50
N TYR A 112 6.45 0.18 -3.63
CA TYR A 112 5.27 0.16 -4.48
C TYR A 112 4.04 0.54 -3.66
N ARG A 113 3.19 1.38 -4.24
CA ARG A 113 1.82 1.58 -3.78
C ARG A 113 1.02 0.31 -4.04
N VAL A 114 0.38 -0.20 -3.00
CA VAL A 114 -0.48 -1.37 -3.06
C VAL A 114 -1.82 -1.00 -2.44
N THR A 115 -2.91 -1.35 -3.13
CA THR A 115 -4.27 -1.27 -2.61
C THR A 115 -4.89 -2.67 -2.62
N ALA A 116 -6.06 -2.83 -1.99
CA ALA A 116 -6.76 -4.10 -1.98
C ALA A 116 -7.06 -4.60 -3.40
N SER A 117 -7.28 -3.68 -4.34
CA SER A 117 -7.62 -3.95 -5.73
C SER A 117 -6.47 -3.79 -6.73
N SER A 118 -5.28 -3.32 -6.33
CA SER A 118 -4.22 -3.03 -7.29
C SER A 118 -2.79 -3.08 -6.72
N CYS A 119 -1.82 -3.39 -7.59
CA CYS A 119 -0.40 -3.16 -7.33
C CYS A 119 0.28 -2.63 -8.59
N THR A 120 1.15 -1.63 -8.43
CA THR A 120 1.88 -1.00 -9.55
C THR A 120 3.08 -1.81 -10.04
N CYS A 121 3.39 -2.94 -9.39
CA CYS A 121 4.48 -3.80 -9.82
C CYS A 121 4.08 -4.64 -11.05
N LYS A 122 5.08 -4.98 -11.88
CA LYS A 122 4.88 -5.81 -13.09
C LYS A 122 4.23 -7.17 -12.82
N GLY A 123 4.38 -7.71 -11.61
CA GLY A 123 3.78 -8.99 -11.22
C GLY A 123 2.26 -8.96 -11.02
N TRP A 124 1.62 -7.79 -11.05
CA TRP A 124 0.19 -7.63 -10.80
C TRP A 124 -0.71 -8.02 -11.98
N HIS A 125 -0.22 -8.01 -13.21
CA HIS A 125 -1.08 -8.14 -14.40
C HIS A 125 -1.45 -9.59 -14.81
N PHE A 126 -1.42 -10.55 -13.89
CA PHE A 126 -1.64 -11.97 -14.21
C PHE A 126 -3.13 -12.40 -14.24
N SER A 127 -4.01 -11.65 -14.92
CA SER A 127 -5.33 -12.14 -15.39
C SER A 127 -6.00 -11.13 -16.34
N ALA A 128 -6.39 -11.58 -17.54
CA ALA A 128 -6.67 -10.72 -18.69
C ALA A 128 -8.12 -10.21 -18.86
N GLN A 129 -9.04 -10.45 -17.93
CA GLN A 129 -10.42 -10.02 -18.10
C GLN A 129 -10.99 -9.39 -16.82
N ARG A 130 -10.92 -8.05 -16.79
CA ARG A 130 -11.77 -7.11 -16.04
C ARG A 130 -11.40 -6.75 -14.59
N PHE A 131 -10.64 -7.57 -13.87
CA PHE A 131 -10.09 -7.20 -12.56
C PHE A 131 -8.64 -7.64 -12.55
N GLY A 132 -7.71 -6.78 -12.16
CA GLY A 132 -6.27 -7.06 -12.18
C GLY A 132 -5.89 -8.13 -11.16
N VAL A 133 -6.37 -9.36 -11.28
CA VAL A 133 -6.14 -10.42 -10.30
C VAL A 133 -4.71 -10.91 -10.50
N GLY A 134 -3.76 -10.20 -9.90
CA GLY A 134 -2.35 -10.55 -9.88
C GLY A 134 -1.98 -11.33 -8.64
N LYS A 135 -1.25 -12.43 -8.81
CA LYS A 135 -0.53 -13.06 -7.70
C LYS A 135 0.85 -12.39 -7.57
N CYS A 136 0.88 -11.17 -7.05
CA CYS A 136 2.14 -10.47 -6.82
C CYS A 136 2.56 -10.54 -5.34
N ARG A 137 3.89 -10.59 -5.09
CA ARG A 137 4.45 -10.62 -3.73
C ARG A 137 3.97 -9.44 -2.89
N HIS A 138 3.92 -8.24 -3.48
CA HIS A 138 3.56 -7.02 -2.74
C HIS A 138 2.11 -7.04 -2.26
N HIS A 139 1.19 -7.50 -3.10
CA HIS A 139 -0.22 -7.65 -2.73
C HIS A 139 -0.42 -8.77 -1.71
N ALA A 140 0.28 -9.89 -1.83
CA ALA A 140 0.24 -10.96 -0.83
C ALA A 140 0.76 -10.51 0.54
N LEU A 141 1.72 -9.59 0.59
CA LEU A 141 2.23 -9.02 1.85
C LEU A 141 1.28 -7.98 2.45
N ALA A 142 0.66 -7.12 1.63
CA ALA A 142 -0.21 -6.05 2.09
C ALA A 142 -1.65 -6.52 2.39
N PHE A 143 -2.17 -7.45 1.59
CA PHE A 143 -3.57 -7.90 1.58
C PHE A 143 -3.65 -9.43 1.46
N PRO A 144 -3.19 -10.18 2.48
CA PRO A 144 -3.02 -11.64 2.38
C PRO A 144 -4.34 -12.38 2.13
N GLU A 145 -5.45 -11.94 2.73
CA GLU A 145 -6.76 -12.56 2.56
C GLU A 145 -7.28 -12.38 1.13
N GLN A 146 -7.22 -11.15 0.60
CA GLN A 146 -7.61 -10.85 -0.78
C GLN A 146 -6.69 -11.58 -1.76
N ALA A 147 -5.39 -11.65 -1.48
CA ALA A 147 -4.45 -12.38 -2.31
C ALA A 147 -4.76 -13.89 -2.35
N ALA A 148 -5.20 -14.49 -1.24
CA ALA A 148 -5.62 -15.89 -1.19
C ALA A 148 -6.90 -16.13 -2.01
N GLN A 149 -7.90 -15.25 -1.89
CA GLN A 149 -9.13 -15.32 -2.70
C GLN A 149 -8.82 -15.20 -4.20
N ASN A 150 -7.98 -14.23 -4.55
CA ASN A 150 -7.48 -14.01 -5.91
C ASN A 150 -6.77 -15.26 -6.46
N ALA A 151 -5.91 -15.90 -5.65
CA ALA A 151 -5.22 -17.12 -6.03
C ALA A 151 -6.19 -18.28 -6.30
N ALA A 152 -7.18 -18.48 -5.45
CA ALA A 152 -8.21 -19.51 -5.63
C ALA A 152 -9.03 -19.30 -6.91
N GLN A 153 -9.40 -18.05 -7.23
CA GLN A 153 -10.10 -17.71 -8.47
C GLN A 153 -9.25 -17.97 -9.72
N ILE A 154 -7.95 -17.63 -9.68
CA ILE A 154 -7.02 -17.93 -10.78
C ILE A 154 -6.91 -19.45 -11.00
N GLU A 155 -6.80 -20.23 -9.93
CA GLU A 155 -6.70 -21.69 -10.02
C GLU A 155 -8.00 -22.30 -10.59
N ALA A 156 -9.17 -21.82 -10.17
CA ALA A 156 -10.45 -22.22 -10.75
C ALA A 156 -10.54 -21.91 -12.25
N MET A 157 -10.16 -20.69 -12.67
CA MET A 157 -10.14 -20.31 -14.10
C MET A 157 -9.15 -21.14 -14.92
N LYS A 158 -7.98 -21.47 -14.36
CA LYS A 158 -7.01 -22.35 -15.01
C LYS A 158 -7.56 -23.77 -15.18
N ALA A 159 -8.24 -24.29 -14.16
CA ALA A 159 -8.89 -25.59 -14.21
C ALA A 159 -10.00 -25.63 -15.28
N GLU A 160 -10.84 -24.59 -15.35
CA GLU A 160 -11.88 -24.47 -16.37
C GLU A 160 -11.29 -24.42 -17.79
N LYS A 161 -10.26 -23.59 -18.03
CA LYS A 161 -9.56 -23.54 -19.32
C LYS A 161 -8.94 -24.89 -19.70
N ALA A 162 -8.35 -25.59 -18.74
CA ALA A 162 -7.78 -26.92 -18.97
C ALA A 162 -8.87 -27.96 -19.32
N GLN A 163 -10.03 -27.89 -18.67
CA GLN A 163 -11.18 -28.74 -19.00
C GLN A 163 -11.77 -28.41 -20.39
N ALA A 164 -11.89 -27.12 -20.74
CA ALA A 164 -12.35 -26.69 -22.05
C ALA A 164 -11.39 -27.17 -23.17
N ALA A 165 -10.07 -27.04 -22.95
CA ALA A 165 -9.06 -27.54 -23.89
C ALA A 165 -9.12 -29.07 -24.05
N ARG A 166 -9.34 -29.82 -22.95
CA ARG A 166 -9.52 -31.29 -22.99
C ARG A 166 -10.80 -31.72 -23.70
N LYS A 167 -11.90 -30.97 -23.56
CA LYS A 167 -13.15 -31.24 -24.30
C LYS A 167 -12.98 -30.99 -25.80
N ALA A 168 -12.23 -29.94 -26.18
CA ALA A 168 -11.93 -29.65 -27.59
C ALA A 168 -11.05 -30.73 -28.25
N THR A 169 -10.11 -31.34 -27.53
CA THR A 169 -9.30 -32.44 -28.06
C THR A 169 -10.05 -33.78 -28.10
N VAL A 170 -10.98 -34.02 -27.18
CA VAL A 170 -11.81 -35.24 -27.20
C VAL A 170 -12.92 -35.15 -28.26
N SER A 171 -13.46 -33.96 -28.56
CA SER A 171 -14.41 -33.79 -29.67
C SER A 171 -13.77 -33.84 -31.05
N SER A 172 -12.43 -33.86 -31.15
CA SER A 172 -11.71 -34.02 -32.43
C SER A 172 -11.18 -35.44 -32.65
N SER A 173 -11.45 -36.39 -31.75
CA SER A 173 -10.94 -37.77 -31.84
C SER A 173 -12.03 -38.83 -32.04
N SER A 174 -13.23 -38.44 -32.44
CA SER A 174 -14.31 -39.36 -32.83
C SER A 174 -14.57 -39.31 -34.33
N ASP A 175 -13.58 -39.69 -35.14
CA ASP A 175 -13.80 -40.27 -36.47
C ASP A 175 -12.64 -41.23 -36.84
N PRO A 176 -12.85 -42.56 -36.85
CA PRO A 176 -11.82 -43.52 -37.23
C PRO A 176 -11.89 -43.76 -38.74
N GLY A 177 -11.33 -42.85 -39.54
CA GLY A 177 -11.15 -43.13 -40.95
C GLY A 177 -11.03 -41.92 -41.85
N GLU A 178 -9.85 -41.31 -41.88
CA GLU A 178 -9.27 -40.81 -43.13
C GLU A 178 -7.77 -40.53 -42.91
N PRO A 179 -6.87 -41.01 -43.79
CA PRO A 179 -5.45 -40.74 -43.67
C PRO A 179 -5.19 -39.24 -43.88
N ILE A 180 -4.53 -38.63 -42.91
CA ILE A 180 -4.11 -37.22 -42.92
C ILE A 180 -3.08 -37.04 -44.04
N MET A 181 -3.52 -36.64 -45.23
CA MET A 181 -2.63 -36.10 -46.24
C MET A 181 -2.09 -34.76 -45.78
N SER A 182 -0.78 -34.60 -45.81
CA SER A 182 -0.09 -33.37 -45.40
C SER A 182 -0.44 -32.22 -46.36
N GLU A 183 -0.55 -30.98 -45.86
CA GLU A 183 -0.82 -29.80 -46.70
C GLU A 183 0.21 -29.60 -47.83
N ASN A 184 1.39 -30.21 -47.72
CA ASN A 184 2.43 -30.20 -48.74
C ASN A 184 2.06 -30.99 -50.01
N GLU A 185 1.10 -31.92 -49.95
CA GLU A 185 0.63 -32.66 -51.14
C GLU A 185 -0.48 -31.93 -51.90
N LYS A 186 -1.19 -30.97 -51.26
CA LYS A 186 -2.26 -30.19 -51.92
C LYS A 186 -1.73 -29.07 -52.83
N LYS A 187 -0.54 -28.57 -52.55
CA LYS A 187 0.13 -27.58 -53.41
C LYS A 187 1.21 -28.33 -54.17
N GLY A 188 0.94 -28.70 -55.42
CA GLY A 188 1.86 -29.41 -56.32
C GLY A 188 3.18 -28.68 -56.57
N PHE A 189 4.02 -28.58 -55.54
CA PHE A 189 5.30 -27.93 -55.55
C PHE A 189 6.33 -28.99 -55.94
N ARG A 190 6.66 -29.04 -57.23
CA ARG A 190 7.81 -29.81 -57.71
C ARG A 190 9.07 -29.07 -57.27
N PRO A 191 9.98 -29.66 -56.48
CA PRO A 191 11.28 -29.06 -56.25
C PRO A 191 12.02 -29.01 -57.60
N PHE A 192 12.52 -27.81 -57.92
CA PHE A 192 13.44 -27.58 -59.02
C PHE A 192 14.65 -28.51 -58.84
N LEU A 193 14.88 -29.38 -59.81
CA LEU A 193 16.19 -30.00 -60.01
C LEU A 193 17.08 -28.91 -60.61
N GLU A 194 18.16 -28.58 -59.90
CA GLU A 194 19.27 -27.78 -60.41
C GLU A 194 20.11 -28.68 -61.34
N ASP A 195 20.39 -28.17 -62.54
CA ASP A 195 21.53 -28.58 -63.38
C ASP A 195 22.73 -27.66 -63.08
#